data_AF-A0A2N9LF54-F1
#
_entry.id   AF-A0A2N9LF54-F1
#
_cell.length_a   1.000
_cell.length_b   1.000
_cell.length_c   1.000
_cell.angle_alpha   90.00
_cell.angle_beta   90.00
_cell.angle_gamma   90.00
#
_symmetry.space_group_name_H-M   'P 1'
#
loop_
_entity.id
_entity.type
_entity.pdbx_description
1 polymer ?
#
loop_
_entity_poly.entity_id
_entity_poly.type
_entity_poly.pdbx_seq_one_letter_code
_entity_poly.pdbx_strand_id
1 'polypeptide(L)' 'MKEPGKSIFDQQYRVVAVEGDRLLVRGVVSGEVLTIVNPEPETPLTPEEYPPGKLIALTDPSRAPGN' A
#
# COMPACT_ATOMS: atom_id res chain seq x y z
N MET A 1 -12.73 9.69 -22.73
CA MET A 1 -12.76 9.92 -21.27
C MET A 1 -12.27 8.63 -20.65
N LYS A 2 -11.14 8.64 -19.91
CA LYS A 2 -10.72 7.40 -19.22
C LYS A 2 -11.75 7.14 -18.14
N GLU A 3 -12.40 5.98 -18.21
CA GLU A 3 -13.26 5.47 -17.14
C GLU A 3 -12.52 5.64 -15.81
N PRO A 4 -13.18 6.02 -14.70
CA PRO A 4 -12.52 6.09 -13.41
C PRO A 4 -12.11 4.66 -13.05
N GLY A 5 -10.92 4.27 -13.50
CA GLY A 5 -10.24 3.09 -13.02
C GLY A 5 -10.25 3.21 -11.51
N LYS A 6 -10.83 2.20 -10.84
CA LYS A 6 -10.88 2.09 -9.38
C LYS A 6 -9.64 2.73 -8.79
N SER A 7 -9.84 3.71 -7.91
CA SER A 7 -8.73 4.42 -7.29
C SER A 7 -7.79 3.39 -6.66
N ILE A 8 -6.50 3.72 -6.55
CA ILE A 8 -5.55 2.85 -5.82
C ILE A 8 -6.02 2.56 -4.39
N PHE A 9 -6.93 3.38 -3.84
CA PHE A 9 -7.55 3.24 -2.53
C PHE A 9 -8.84 2.37 -2.52
N ASP A 10 -9.44 2.05 -3.67
CA ASP A 10 -10.69 1.27 -3.78
C ASP A 10 -10.46 -0.26 -3.87
N GLN A 11 -9.25 -0.72 -3.50
CA GLN A 11 -8.92 -2.15 -3.51
C GLN A 11 -7.99 -2.54 -2.37
N GLN A 12 -7.96 -3.84 -2.08
CA GLN A 12 -7.01 -4.44 -1.17
C GLN A 12 -5.76 -4.89 -1.92
N TYR A 13 -4.64 -4.90 -1.20
CA TYR A 13 -3.35 -5.36 -1.67
C TYR A 13 -2.81 -6.43 -0.75
N ARG A 14 -2.04 -7.33 -1.33
CA ARG A 14 -1.30 -8.35 -0.61
C ARG A 14 0.16 -7.95 -0.50
N VAL A 15 0.71 -7.99 0.70
CA VAL A 15 2.13 -7.76 0.92
C VAL A 15 2.93 -8.85 0.21
N VAL A 16 3.92 -8.43 -0.58
CA VAL A 16 4.83 -9.32 -1.30
C VAL A 16 6.16 -9.38 -0.57
N ALA A 17 6.74 -8.22 -0.27
CA ALA A 17 8.02 -8.11 0.39
C ALA A 17 8.17 -6.75 1.09
N VAL A 18 9.08 -6.69 2.05
CA VAL A 18 9.52 -5.46 2.71
C VAL A 18 11.02 -5.34 2.48
N GLU A 19 11.45 -4.22 1.93
CA GLU A 19 12.84 -3.91 1.60
C GLU A 19 13.22 -2.57 2.23
N GLY A 20 13.69 -2.59 3.48
CA GLY A 20 14.07 -1.36 4.20
C GLY A 20 12.89 -0.41 4.38
N ASP A 21 12.95 0.76 3.73
CA ASP A 21 11.88 1.76 3.70
C ASP A 21 10.77 1.46 2.68
N ARG A 22 10.87 0.36 1.93
CA ARG A 22 9.97 0.05 0.82
C ARG A 22 9.10 -1.16 1.13
N LEU A 23 7.82 -1.06 0.78
CA LEU A 23 6.86 -2.14 0.90
C LEU A 23 6.29 -2.44 -0.48
N LEU A 24 6.52 -3.66 -0.95
CA LEU A 24 5.98 -4.16 -2.21
C LEU A 24 4.64 -4.83 -1.95
N VAL A 25 3.62 -4.41 -2.68
CA VAL A 25 2.26 -4.92 -2.54
C VAL A 25 1.65 -5.22 -3.89
N ARG A 26 0.77 -6.23 -3.94
CA ARG A 26 0.07 -6.64 -5.16
C ARG A 26 -1.43 -6.48 -5.01
N GLY A 27 -2.07 -5.73 -5.92
CA GLY A 27 -3.51 -5.55 -5.94
C GLY A 27 -4.22 -6.89 -6.11
N VAL A 28 -5.17 -7.18 -5.22
CA VAL A 28 -5.91 -8.45 -5.26
C VAL A 28 -6.82 -8.52 -6.50
N VAL A 29 -7.38 -7.38 -6.90
CA VAL A 29 -8.30 -7.29 -8.03
C VAL A 29 -7.55 -6.93 -9.32
N SER A 30 -6.72 -5.88 -9.29
CA SER A 30 -5.98 -5.44 -10.48
C SER A 30 -4.79 -6.32 -10.85
N GLY A 31 -4.23 -7.06 -9.89
CA GLY A 31 -2.98 -7.80 -10.05
C GLY A 31 -1.73 -6.92 -10.14
N GLU A 32 -1.88 -5.60 -10.11
CA GLU A 32 -0.82 -4.60 -10.23
C GLU A 32 0.09 -4.61 -9.01
N VAL A 33 1.40 -4.47 -9.22
CA VAL A 33 2.38 -4.39 -8.12
C VAL A 33 2.74 -2.94 -7.90
N LEU A 34 2.56 -2.47 -6.66
CA LEU A 34 2.92 -1.14 -6.22
C LEU A 34 4.07 -1.21 -5.22
N THR A 35 4.91 -0.17 -5.25
CA THR A 35 5.96 0.04 -4.25
C THR A 35 5.57 1.24 -3.41
N ILE A 36 5.36 1.02 -2.12
CA ILE A 36 5.08 2.06 -1.13
C ILE A 36 6.41 2.42 -0.50
N VAL A 37 6.75 3.71 -0.49
CA VAL A 37 7.96 4.22 0.15
C VAL A 37 7.55 4.91 1.43
N ASN A 38 8.13 4.49 2.56
CA ASN A 38 7.96 5.20 3.81
C ASN A 38 8.84 6.46 3.83
N PRO A 39 8.26 7.67 3.92
CA PRO A 39 9.04 8.91 3.99
C PRO A 39 9.73 9.10 5.34
N GLU A 40 9.41 8.31 6.36
CA GLU A 40 9.97 8.40 7.71
C GLU A 40 11.11 7.37 7.89
N PRO A 41 12.38 7.76 7.68
CA PRO A 41 13.51 6.83 7.80
C PRO A 41 13.74 6.34 9.23
N GLU A 42 13.21 7.05 10.22
CA GLU A 42 13.33 6.74 11.65
C GLU A 42 12.43 5.57 12.08
N THR A 43 11.41 5.25 11.26
CA THR A 43 10.41 4.19 11.51
C THR A 43 10.39 3.22 10.31
N PRO A 44 11.45 2.43 10.08
CA PRO A 44 11.52 1.55 8.92
C PRO A 44 10.36 0.55 8.91
N LEU A 45 9.93 0.17 7.70
CA LEU A 45 8.89 -0.85 7.55
C LEU A 45 9.50 -2.20 7.93
N THR A 46 8.82 -2.95 8.78
CA THR A 46 9.30 -4.27 9.22
C THR A 46 8.46 -5.40 8.65
N PRO A 47 9.05 -6.57 8.36
CA PRO A 47 8.30 -7.78 8.01
C PRO A 47 7.37 -8.26 9.13
N GLU A 48 7.61 -7.85 10.37
CA GLU A 48 6.74 -8.18 11.52
C GLU A 48 5.41 -7.40 11.44
N GLU A 49 5.46 -6.13 11.06
CA GLU A 49 4.27 -5.30 10.84
C GLU A 49 3.58 -5.61 9.50
N TYR A 50 4.38 -5.89 8.48
CA TYR A 50 3.94 -6.20 7.12
C TYR A 50 4.47 -7.56 6.66
N PRO A 51 3.96 -8.67 7.24
CA PRO A 51 4.39 -10.00 6.82
C PRO A 51 3.92 -10.30 5.39
N PRO A 52 4.75 -10.96 4.57
CA PRO A 52 4.37 -11.44 3.25
C PRO A 52 3.05 -12.23 3.30
N GLY A 53 2.14 -11.93 2.38
CA GLY A 53 0.83 -12.55 2.29
C GLY A 53 -0.27 -11.83 3.08
N LYS A 54 0.06 -10.88 3.97
CA LYS A 54 -0.92 -10.04 4.68
C LYS A 54 -1.72 -9.19 3.70
N LEU A 55 -3.01 -9.06 3.95
CA LEU A 55 -3.89 -8.16 3.19
C LEU A 55 -3.94 -6.80 3.88
N ILE A 56 -3.74 -5.74 3.10
CA ILE A 56 -3.83 -4.35 3.54
C ILE A 56 -4.73 -3.55 2.60
N ALA A 57 -5.34 -2.49 3.11
CA ALA A 57 -6.06 -1.51 2.30
C ALA A 57 -5.29 -0.18 2.39
N LEU A 58 -5.24 0.54 1.27
CA LEU A 58 -4.69 1.90 1.25
C LEU A 58 -5.80 2.89 1.58
N THR A 59 -5.50 3.85 2.46
CA THR A 59 -6.42 4.92 2.81
C THR A 59 -5.94 6.22 2.16
N ASP A 60 -6.86 6.96 1.55
CA ASP A 60 -6.58 8.27 0.98
C ASP A 60 -6.40 9.31 2.10
N PRO A 61 -5.19 9.89 2.28
CA PRO A 61 -4.95 10.86 3.34
C PRO A 61 -5.71 12.17 3.13
N SER A 62 -6.17 12.48 1.91
CA SER A 62 -6.98 13.68 1.65
C SER A 62 -8.42 13.56 2.17
N ARG A 63 -8.88 12.33 2.43
CA ARG A 63 -10.17 12.03 3.06
C ARG A 63 -10.08 11.90 4.58
N ALA A 64 -8.88 11.91 5.15
CA ALA A 64 -8.74 11.97 6.59
C ALA A 64 -9.29 13.34 7.07
N PRO A 65 -10.15 13.38 8.11
CA PRO A 65 -10.57 14.65 8.68
C PRO A 65 -9.32 15.41 9.12
N GLY A 66 -9.10 16.57 8.51
CA GLY A 66 -7.98 17.45 8.86
C GLY A 66 -8.05 17.77 10.35
N ASN A 67 -6.92 17.58 11.03
CA ASN A 67 -6.76 17.84 12.46
C ASN A 67 -6.78 19.35 12.74
#